data_AF-A0A970TXG1-F1
#
_entry.id   AF-A0A970TXG1-F1
#
_cell.length_a   1.000
_cell.length_b   1.000
_cell.length_c   1.000
_cell.angle_alpha   90.00
_cell.angle_beta   90.00
_cell.angle_gamma   90.00
#
_symmetry.space_group_name_H-M   'P 1'
#
loop_
_entity.id
_entity.type
_entity.pdbx_description
1 polymer ?
#
loop_
_entity_poly.entity_id
_entity_poly.type
_entity_poly.pdbx_seq_one_letter_code
_entity_poly.pdbx_strand_id
1 'polypeptide(L)'
;MLIGELLRRSLVLFEQYTYGPFTGKIMDYVPLFPLAMIGGAILQIILVQTGRAQQVSRELINRIAGVCLDFIIVSALATLSLSSIGENWIAFTGLALVGVLWTIFCFWVLAPRMLPDRWFERGIGDFGQGTGMVASGLLLMRMADPHNKSGAFESFGSKQLLFEPLLGGGLITAIALPLCAKLGAPFLMIFFSIATVAVIAAGRIFFGPVRKNRSGIR
;
A
#
# COMPACT_ATOMS: atom_id res chain seq x y z
N MET A 1 -3.19 -0.27 -17.74
CA MET A 1 -4.36 0.64 -17.83
C MET A 1 -5.47 0.12 -18.72
N LEU A 2 -5.23 -0.23 -19.99
CA LEU A 2 -6.31 -0.69 -20.91
C LEU A 2 -7.12 -1.87 -20.38
N ILE A 3 -6.47 -2.93 -19.89
CA ILE A 3 -7.16 -4.09 -19.31
C ILE A 3 -7.96 -3.69 -18.06
N GLY A 4 -7.43 -2.79 -17.23
CA GLY A 4 -8.13 -2.28 -16.05
C GLY A 4 -9.34 -1.41 -16.39
N GLU A 5 -9.26 -0.59 -17.44
CA GLU A 5 -10.38 0.22 -17.94
C GLU A 5 -11.45 -0.66 -18.60
N LEU A 6 -11.04 -1.68 -19.37
CA LEU A 6 -11.95 -2.69 -19.89
C LEU A 6 -12.65 -3.44 -18.75
N LEU A 7 -11.90 -3.82 -17.72
CA LEU A 7 -12.45 -4.45 -16.52
C LEU A 7 -13.47 -3.52 -15.84
N ARG A 8 -13.12 -2.25 -15.63
CA ARG A 8 -14.04 -1.25 -15.06
C ARG A 8 -15.32 -1.12 -15.88
N ARG A 9 -15.20 -0.96 -17.20
CA ARG A 9 -16.35 -0.85 -18.12
C ARG A 9 -17.21 -2.11 -18.09
N SER A 10 -16.60 -3.29 -18.05
CA SER A 10 -17.35 -4.54 -17.94
C SER A 10 -18.12 -4.65 -16.63
N LEU A 11 -17.54 -4.21 -15.51
CA LEU A 11 -18.19 -4.19 -14.20
C LEU A 11 -19.35 -3.19 -14.16
N VAL A 12 -19.18 -2.00 -14.73
CA VAL A 12 -20.25 -0.99 -14.84
C VAL A 12 -21.39 -1.48 -15.72
N LEU A 13 -21.09 -2.12 -16.86
CA LEU A 13 -22.11 -2.70 -17.72
C LEU A 13 -22.86 -3.84 -17.00
N PHE A 14 -22.12 -4.73 -16.34
CA PHE A 14 -22.72 -5.83 -15.57
C PHE A 14 -23.63 -5.32 -14.44
N GLU A 15 -23.22 -4.26 -13.74
CA GLU A 15 -24.04 -3.60 -12.72
C GLU A 15 -25.34 -3.06 -13.34
N GLN A 16 -25.26 -2.35 -14.46
CA GLN A 16 -26.44 -1.79 -15.15
C GLN A 16 -27.46 -2.87 -15.57
N TYR A 17 -27.00 -4.04 -16.00
CA TYR A 17 -27.86 -5.14 -16.44
C TYR A 17 -28.38 -6.05 -15.32
N THR A 18 -27.81 -6.00 -14.11
CA THR A 18 -28.16 -6.95 -13.04
C THR A 18 -28.81 -6.28 -11.83
N TYR A 19 -28.07 -5.49 -11.05
CA TYR A 19 -28.51 -4.99 -9.74
C TYR A 19 -28.49 -3.46 -9.62
N GLY A 20 -27.96 -2.76 -10.62
CA GLY A 20 -27.92 -1.30 -10.71
C GLY A 20 -29.28 -0.60 -10.60
N PRO A 21 -30.39 -1.16 -11.12
CA PRO A 21 -31.73 -0.58 -10.94
C PRO A 21 -32.21 -0.54 -9.47
N PHE A 22 -31.68 -1.42 -8.61
CA PHE A 22 -32.10 -1.54 -7.20
C PHE A 22 -31.11 -0.93 -6.19
N THR A 23 -29.83 -0.84 -6.54
CA THR A 23 -28.74 -0.47 -5.61
C THR A 23 -28.04 0.85 -5.95
N GLY A 24 -28.39 1.47 -7.08
CA GLY A 24 -27.67 2.64 -7.62
C GLY A 24 -26.40 2.26 -8.37
N LYS A 25 -25.62 3.26 -8.82
CA LYS A 25 -24.38 3.07 -9.59
C LYS A 25 -23.16 3.08 -8.66
N ILE A 26 -22.83 1.95 -8.06
CA ILE A 26 -21.72 1.81 -7.11
C ILE A 26 -20.38 1.67 -7.87
N MET A 27 -20.37 0.99 -9.02
CA MET A 27 -19.12 0.74 -9.77
C MET A 27 -18.54 1.98 -10.43
N ASP A 28 -19.33 3.03 -10.62
CA ASP A 28 -18.86 4.33 -11.12
C ASP A 28 -17.87 4.99 -10.15
N TYR A 29 -18.01 4.74 -8.85
CA TYR A 29 -17.17 5.28 -7.78
C TYR A 29 -15.90 4.46 -7.52
N VAL A 30 -15.78 3.27 -8.11
CA VAL A 30 -14.57 2.45 -7.96
C VAL A 30 -13.42 3.13 -8.72
N PRO A 31 -12.32 3.48 -8.05
CA PRO A 31 -11.19 4.13 -8.70
C PRO A 31 -10.58 3.22 -9.77
N LEU A 32 -10.08 3.82 -10.85
CA LEU A 32 -9.42 3.07 -11.92
C LEU A 32 -8.08 2.45 -11.45
N PHE A 33 -7.43 3.03 -10.44
CA PHE A 33 -6.10 2.60 -10.00
C PHE A 33 -6.05 1.12 -9.53
N PRO A 34 -6.89 0.66 -8.58
CA PRO A 34 -6.95 -0.76 -8.20
C PRO A 34 -7.25 -1.69 -9.38
N LEU A 35 -8.17 -1.30 -10.26
CA LEU A 35 -8.54 -2.08 -11.44
C LEU A 35 -7.39 -2.15 -12.45
N ALA A 36 -6.61 -1.07 -12.59
CA ALA A 36 -5.41 -1.05 -13.42
C ALA A 36 -4.31 -1.96 -12.88
N MET A 37 -4.15 -2.06 -11.56
CA MET A 37 -3.24 -3.03 -10.94
C MET A 37 -3.67 -4.48 -11.20
N ILE A 38 -4.95 -4.80 -11.02
CA ILE A 38 -5.50 -6.12 -11.34
C ILE A 38 -5.28 -6.43 -12.83
N GLY A 39 -5.55 -5.46 -13.71
CA GLY A 39 -5.29 -5.60 -15.14
C GLY A 39 -3.82 -5.86 -15.48
N GLY A 40 -2.89 -5.27 -14.73
CA GLY A 40 -1.46 -5.56 -14.84
C GLY A 40 -1.10 -6.98 -14.41
N ALA A 41 -1.70 -7.47 -13.32
CA ALA A 41 -1.53 -8.85 -12.87
C ALA A 41 -2.09 -9.86 -13.89
N ILE A 42 -3.28 -9.60 -14.44
CA ILE A 42 -3.88 -10.42 -15.51
C ILE A 42 -2.97 -10.46 -16.73
N LEU A 43 -2.44 -9.31 -17.16
CA LEU A 43 -1.49 -9.24 -18.27
C LEU A 43 -0.24 -10.08 -17.99
N GLN A 44 0.31 -9.99 -16.78
CA GLN A 44 1.46 -10.78 -16.37
C GLN A 44 1.17 -12.28 -16.44
N ILE A 45 -0.01 -12.72 -15.99
CA ILE A 45 -0.44 -14.13 -16.06
C ILE A 45 -0.53 -14.59 -17.52
N ILE A 46 -1.16 -13.80 -18.39
CA ILE A 46 -1.30 -14.12 -19.82
C ILE A 46 0.08 -14.24 -20.48
N LEU A 47 1.01 -13.34 -20.18
CA LEU A 47 2.37 -13.37 -20.73
C LEU A 47 3.18 -14.59 -20.27
N VAL A 48 3.01 -15.02 -19.02
CA VAL A 48 3.64 -16.24 -18.51
C VAL A 48 3.04 -17.47 -19.19
N GLN A 49 1.71 -17.57 -19.26
CA GLN A 49 1.02 -18.70 -19.90
C GLN A 49 1.32 -18.84 -21.39
N THR A 50 1.49 -17.71 -22.09
CA THR A 50 1.83 -17.69 -23.53
C THR A 50 3.33 -17.83 -23.81
N GLY A 51 4.18 -18.00 -22.77
CA GLY A 51 5.63 -18.11 -22.91
C GLY A 51 6.34 -16.82 -23.33
N ARG A 52 5.63 -15.68 -23.34
CA ARG A 52 6.14 -14.37 -23.77
C ARG A 52 6.72 -13.51 -22.65
N ALA A 53 6.69 -13.98 -21.40
CA ALA A 53 7.20 -13.23 -20.25
C ALA A 53 8.68 -12.80 -20.40
N GLN A 54 9.50 -13.57 -21.11
CA GLN A 54 10.91 -13.22 -21.37
C GLN A 54 11.09 -12.03 -22.31
N GLN A 55 10.07 -11.66 -23.08
CA GLN A 55 10.10 -10.49 -23.97
C GLN A 55 9.96 -9.18 -23.18
N VAL A 56 9.55 -9.26 -21.90
CA VAL A 56 9.33 -8.10 -21.05
C VAL A 56 10.58 -7.80 -20.22
N SER A 57 11.27 -6.72 -20.57
CA SER A 57 12.41 -6.24 -19.79
C SER A 57 11.95 -5.49 -18.54
N ARG A 58 12.31 -6.03 -17.37
CA ARG A 58 12.09 -5.36 -16.07
C ARG A 58 12.80 -4.01 -15.98
N GLU A 59 13.97 -3.90 -16.60
CA GLU A 59 14.73 -2.64 -16.61
C GLU A 59 13.99 -1.55 -17.38
N LEU A 60 13.44 -1.90 -18.55
CA LEU A 60 12.65 -0.98 -19.36
C LEU A 60 11.37 -0.56 -18.64
N ILE A 61 10.67 -1.50 -17.98
CA ILE A 61 9.51 -1.18 -17.13
C ILE A 61 9.89 -0.18 -16.02
N ASN A 62 10.98 -0.43 -15.30
CA ASN A 62 11.42 0.44 -14.21
C ASN A 62 11.78 1.85 -14.72
N ARG A 63 12.42 1.96 -15.88
CA ARG A 63 12.74 3.25 -16.52
C ARG A 63 11.47 4.01 -16.89
N ILE A 64 10.50 3.35 -17.52
CA ILE A 64 9.20 3.97 -17.87
C ILE A 64 8.47 4.39 -16.59
N ALA A 65 8.41 3.53 -15.58
CA ALA A 65 7.77 3.83 -14.31
C ALA A 65 8.41 5.04 -13.62
N GLY A 66 9.74 5.16 -13.65
CA GLY A 66 10.47 6.33 -13.16
C GLY A 66 10.05 7.61 -13.88
N VAL A 67 10.06 7.61 -15.22
CA VAL A 67 9.63 8.77 -16.01
C VAL A 67 8.16 9.13 -15.73
N CYS A 68 7.26 8.15 -15.64
CA CYS A 68 5.87 8.40 -15.28
C CYS A 68 5.73 9.00 -13.88
N LEU A 69 6.53 8.54 -12.92
CA LEU A 69 6.55 9.06 -11.56
C LEU A 69 7.04 10.51 -11.53
N ASP A 70 8.08 10.86 -12.31
CA ASP A 70 8.55 12.23 -12.44
C ASP A 70 7.46 13.15 -12.99
N PHE A 71 6.72 12.70 -14.01
CA PHE A 71 5.56 13.45 -14.52
C PHE A 71 4.46 13.63 -13.47
N ILE A 72 4.18 12.61 -12.65
CA ILE A 72 3.20 12.70 -11.56
C ILE A 72 3.66 13.74 -10.53
N ILE A 73 4.94 13.72 -10.13
CA ILE A 73 5.50 14.68 -9.17
C ILE A 73 5.41 16.09 -9.73
N VAL A 74 5.86 16.32 -10.97
CA VAL A 74 5.82 17.64 -11.61
C VAL A 74 4.39 18.14 -11.75
N SER A 75 3.45 17.29 -12.18
CA SER A 75 2.04 17.65 -12.29
C SER A 75 1.40 17.96 -10.93
N ALA A 76 1.74 17.20 -9.89
CA ALA A 76 1.26 17.44 -8.54
C ALA A 76 1.80 18.78 -8.01
N LEU A 77 3.09 19.06 -8.19
CA LEU A 77 3.69 20.34 -7.80
C LEU A 77 3.09 21.51 -8.58
N ALA A 78 2.80 21.34 -9.88
CA ALA A 78 2.21 22.39 -10.71
C ALA A 78 0.75 22.71 -10.34
N THR A 79 0.00 21.74 -9.82
CA THR A 79 -1.41 21.93 -9.41
C THR A 79 -1.56 22.36 -7.95
N LEU A 80 -0.46 22.32 -7.19
CA LEU A 80 -0.46 22.62 -5.78
C LEU A 80 -0.43 24.14 -5.53
N SER A 81 -1.37 24.63 -4.72
CA SER A 81 -1.48 26.03 -4.35
C SER A 81 -0.48 26.37 -3.24
N LEU A 82 0.52 27.21 -3.56
CA LEU A 82 1.46 27.72 -2.55
C LEU A 82 0.77 28.55 -1.46
N SER A 83 -0.30 29.29 -1.80
CA SER A 83 -1.07 30.04 -0.81
C SER A 83 -1.75 29.11 0.20
N SER A 84 -2.36 28.02 -0.27
CA SER A 84 -2.99 27.03 0.61
C SER A 84 -1.99 26.37 1.56
N ILE A 85 -0.75 26.13 1.10
CA ILE A 85 0.34 25.66 1.97
C ILE A 85 0.72 26.75 2.98
N GLY A 86 0.93 27.99 2.53
CA GLY A 86 1.32 29.10 3.40
C GLY A 86 0.33 29.35 4.52
N GLU A 87 -0.97 29.19 4.27
CA GLU A 87 -2.02 29.32 5.28
C GLU A 87 -2.06 28.13 6.25
N ASN A 88 -1.69 26.93 5.80
CA ASN A 88 -1.85 25.68 6.56
C ASN A 88 -0.52 24.96 6.85
N TRP A 89 0.61 25.67 6.81
CA TRP A 89 1.94 25.06 6.92
C TRP A 89 2.14 24.30 8.22
N ILE A 90 1.51 24.75 9.32
CA ILE A 90 1.50 24.07 10.62
C ILE A 90 0.82 22.70 10.50
N ALA A 91 -0.31 22.62 9.79
CA ALA A 91 -1.01 21.35 9.57
C ALA A 91 -0.16 20.39 8.72
N PHE A 92 0.44 20.89 7.63
CA PHE A 92 1.32 20.07 6.77
C PHE A 92 2.55 19.54 7.51
N THR A 93 3.26 20.40 8.23
CA THR A 93 4.43 20.01 9.02
C THR A 93 4.06 19.09 10.17
N GLY A 94 2.93 19.33 10.84
CA GLY A 94 2.39 18.44 11.87
C GLY A 94 2.08 17.05 11.32
N LEU A 95 1.39 16.94 10.18
CA LEU A 95 1.09 15.66 9.53
C LEU A 95 2.38 14.92 9.11
N ALA A 96 3.36 15.63 8.55
CA ALA A 96 4.65 15.05 8.17
C ALA A 96 5.41 14.50 9.39
N LEU A 97 5.50 15.30 10.47
CA LEU A 97 6.17 14.90 11.70
C LEU A 97 5.49 13.69 12.35
N VAL A 98 4.15 13.72 12.48
CA VAL A 98 3.39 12.60 13.03
C VAL A 98 3.57 11.35 12.19
N GLY A 99 3.53 11.45 10.86
CA GLY A 99 3.76 10.31 9.96
C GLY A 99 5.16 9.69 10.11
N VAL A 100 6.20 10.53 10.20
CA VAL A 100 7.58 10.07 10.42
C VAL A 100 7.72 9.42 11.80
N LEU A 101 7.25 10.08 12.85
CA LEU A 101 7.31 9.54 14.22
C LEU A 101 6.53 8.24 14.34
N TRP A 102 5.37 8.13 13.70
CA TRP A 102 4.57 6.91 13.66
C TRP A 102 5.33 5.77 12.96
N THR A 103 5.99 6.05 11.84
CA THR A 103 6.77 5.05 11.10
C THR A 103 7.96 4.55 11.93
N ILE A 104 8.67 5.47 12.60
CA ILE A 104 9.76 5.14 13.54
C ILE A 104 9.23 4.30 14.71
N PHE A 105 8.10 4.69 15.29
CA PHE A 105 7.45 3.95 16.38
C PHE A 105 7.04 2.55 15.95
N CYS A 106 6.42 2.40 14.79
CA CYS A 106 6.03 1.10 14.25
C CYS A 106 7.24 0.18 14.08
N PHE A 107 8.34 0.69 13.53
CA PHE A 107 9.54 -0.10 13.30
C PHE A 107 10.27 -0.48 14.60
N TRP A 108 10.52 0.46 15.51
CA TRP A 108 11.30 0.18 16.73
C TRP A 108 10.49 -0.43 17.87
N VAL A 109 9.18 -0.17 17.94
CA VAL A 109 8.34 -0.60 19.06
C VAL A 109 7.41 -1.74 18.66
N LEU A 110 6.68 -1.61 17.55
CA LEU A 110 5.66 -2.60 17.17
C LEU A 110 6.26 -3.82 16.47
N ALA A 111 7.18 -3.63 15.50
CA ALA A 111 7.79 -4.72 14.75
C ALA A 111 8.43 -5.79 15.65
N PRO A 112 9.30 -5.49 16.64
CA PRO A 112 9.86 -6.52 17.52
C PRO A 112 8.85 -7.18 18.45
N ARG A 113 7.64 -6.61 18.62
CA ARG A 113 6.58 -7.15 19.48
C ARG A 113 5.53 -7.97 18.72
N MET A 114 5.39 -7.74 17.41
CA MET A 114 4.38 -8.37 16.55
C MET A 114 4.99 -9.37 15.56
N LEU A 115 6.29 -9.27 15.27
CA LEU A 115 6.98 -10.18 14.35
C LEU A 115 7.81 -11.20 15.15
N PRO A 116 7.46 -12.51 15.11
CA PRO A 116 8.05 -13.50 16.00
C PRO A 116 9.47 -13.95 15.61
N ASP A 117 9.86 -13.84 14.34
CA ASP A 117 11.19 -14.18 13.84
C ASP A 117 11.72 -13.09 12.89
N ARG A 118 13.04 -12.86 12.92
CA ARG A 118 13.77 -11.92 12.02
C ARG A 118 13.01 -10.62 11.78
N TRP A 119 12.58 -10.02 12.90
CA TRP A 119 11.69 -8.85 12.92
C TRP A 119 12.32 -7.64 12.22
N PHE A 120 13.65 -7.54 12.25
CA PHE A 120 14.38 -6.43 11.63
C PHE A 120 14.32 -6.56 10.12
N GLU A 121 14.70 -7.71 9.57
CA GLU A 121 14.70 -7.99 8.12
C GLU A 121 13.29 -7.89 7.52
N ARG A 122 12.27 -8.30 8.28
CA ARG A 122 10.86 -8.18 7.89
C ARG A 122 10.33 -6.75 8.02
N GLY A 123 10.64 -6.07 9.13
CA GLY A 123 10.14 -4.73 9.42
C GLY A 123 10.82 -3.62 8.63
N ILE A 124 12.07 -3.80 8.18
CA ILE A 124 12.83 -2.74 7.50
C ILE A 124 12.25 -2.42 6.13
N GLY A 125 11.58 -3.39 5.49
CA GLY A 125 10.82 -3.18 4.27
C GLY A 125 9.65 -2.22 4.47
N ASP A 126 8.87 -2.43 5.53
CA ASP A 126 7.73 -1.56 5.87
C ASP A 126 8.19 -0.16 6.31
N PHE A 127 9.31 -0.07 7.02
CA PHE A 127 9.94 1.20 7.35
C PHE A 127 10.39 1.98 6.10
N GLY A 128 11.09 1.31 5.18
CA GLY A 128 11.54 1.93 3.92
C GLY A 128 10.39 2.31 2.99
N GLN A 129 9.31 1.53 2.99
CA GLN A 129 8.08 1.91 2.29
C GLN A 129 7.40 3.12 2.95
N GLY A 130 7.24 3.12 4.27
CA GLY A 130 6.52 4.18 5.00
C GLY A 130 7.24 5.53 4.97
N THR A 131 8.57 5.54 4.86
CA THR A 131 9.38 6.76 4.73
C THR A 131 9.60 7.21 3.29
N GLY A 132 9.22 6.38 2.31
CA GLY A 132 9.48 6.65 0.90
C GLY A 132 8.54 5.87 0.00
N MET A 133 9.06 4.86 -0.68
CA MET A 133 8.29 4.03 -1.60
C MET A 133 8.65 2.55 -1.43
N VAL A 134 7.82 1.68 -1.99
CA VAL A 134 8.06 0.23 -2.02
C VAL A 134 9.46 -0.12 -2.51
N ALA A 135 9.97 0.60 -3.53
CA ALA A 135 11.34 0.41 -4.04
C ALA A 135 12.41 0.63 -2.96
N SER A 136 12.29 1.69 -2.15
CA SER A 136 13.19 1.97 -1.03
C SER A 136 13.12 0.87 0.03
N GLY A 137 11.91 0.40 0.36
CA GLY A 137 11.70 -0.76 1.23
C GLY A 137 12.41 -2.02 0.75
N LEU A 138 12.23 -2.37 -0.53
CA LEU A 138 12.90 -3.53 -1.14
C LEU A 138 14.42 -3.37 -1.16
N LEU A 139 14.94 -2.17 -1.39
CA LEU A 139 16.39 -1.90 -1.32
C LEU A 139 16.93 -2.11 0.10
N LEU A 140 16.28 -1.57 1.13
CA LEU A 140 16.67 -1.79 2.52
C LEU A 140 16.64 -3.27 2.90
N MET A 141 15.61 -4.00 2.47
CA MET A 141 15.53 -5.44 2.69
C MET A 141 16.66 -6.20 1.99
N ARG A 142 17.09 -5.78 0.78
CA ARG A 142 18.23 -6.41 0.09
C ARG A 142 19.54 -6.15 0.80
N MET A 143 19.67 -5.01 1.48
CA MET A 143 20.85 -4.72 2.29
C MET A 143 20.84 -5.50 3.61
N ALA A 144 19.68 -5.65 4.24
CA ALA A 144 19.53 -6.38 5.50
C ALA A 144 19.58 -7.91 5.32
N ASP A 145 19.01 -8.43 4.23
CA ASP A 145 18.99 -9.85 3.89
C ASP A 145 19.24 -10.08 2.37
N PRO A 146 20.51 -9.95 1.92
CA PRO A 146 20.87 -10.06 0.50
C PRO A 146 20.52 -11.41 -0.14
N HIS A 147 20.51 -12.47 0.66
CA HIS A 147 20.25 -13.84 0.21
C HIS A 147 18.82 -14.31 0.51
N ASN A 148 17.94 -13.40 0.99
CA ASN A 148 16.57 -13.68 1.39
C ASN A 148 16.42 -14.94 2.29
N LYS A 149 17.37 -15.14 3.21
CA LYS A 149 17.33 -16.29 4.12
C LYS A 149 16.14 -16.22 5.09
N SER A 150 15.63 -15.01 5.36
CA SER A 150 14.53 -14.72 6.29
C SER A 150 13.14 -14.95 5.72
N GLY A 151 13.02 -15.12 4.39
CA GLY A 151 11.73 -15.15 3.69
C GLY A 151 10.97 -13.82 3.76
N ALA A 152 11.68 -12.72 4.06
CA ALA A 152 11.07 -11.41 4.21
C ALA A 152 10.53 -10.90 2.87
N PHE A 153 11.20 -11.19 1.74
CA PHE A 153 10.74 -10.75 0.41
C PHE A 153 9.42 -11.40 0.01
N GLU A 154 9.24 -12.71 0.23
CA GLU A 154 7.98 -13.40 -0.07
C GLU A 154 6.86 -12.87 0.81
N SER A 155 7.12 -12.77 2.12
CA SER A 155 6.14 -12.26 3.09
C SER A 155 5.70 -10.84 2.75
N PHE A 156 6.66 -9.99 2.38
CA PHE A 156 6.41 -8.60 1.96
C PHE A 156 5.64 -8.54 0.64
N GLY A 157 6.03 -9.32 -0.37
CA GLY A 157 5.32 -9.36 -1.66
C GLY A 157 3.88 -9.85 -1.54
N SER A 158 3.65 -10.90 -0.73
CA SER A 158 2.31 -11.46 -0.50
C SER A 158 1.38 -10.46 0.17
N LYS A 159 1.84 -9.72 1.18
CA LYS A 159 1.00 -8.65 1.78
C LYS A 159 0.76 -7.50 0.81
N GLN A 160 1.76 -7.16 -0.02
CA GLN A 160 1.68 -6.01 -0.90
C GLN A 160 0.59 -6.14 -1.96
N LEU A 161 0.37 -7.36 -2.44
CA LEU A 161 -0.65 -7.67 -3.44
C LEU A 161 -2.07 -7.29 -2.97
N LEU A 162 -2.36 -7.46 -1.68
CA LEU A 162 -3.64 -7.09 -1.09
C LEU A 162 -3.64 -5.65 -0.56
N PHE A 163 -2.51 -5.20 -0.01
CA PHE A 163 -2.40 -3.90 0.64
C PHE A 163 -2.46 -2.73 -0.34
N GLU A 164 -1.73 -2.78 -1.46
CA GLU A 164 -1.63 -1.65 -2.40
C GLU A 164 -2.98 -1.28 -3.06
N PRO A 165 -3.77 -2.23 -3.61
CA PRO A 165 -5.05 -1.90 -4.22
C PRO A 165 -6.11 -1.40 -3.24
N LEU A 166 -5.91 -1.59 -1.94
CA LEU A 166 -6.85 -1.16 -0.90
C LEU A 166 -6.40 0.14 -0.23
N LEU A 167 -5.15 0.21 0.25
CA LEU A 167 -4.64 1.27 1.13
C LEU A 167 -3.51 2.11 0.51
N GLY A 168 -2.77 1.58 -0.47
CA GLY A 168 -1.63 2.26 -1.13
C GLY A 168 -2.01 3.33 -2.17
N GLY A 169 -3.10 4.08 -1.93
CA GLY A 169 -3.77 4.90 -2.96
C GLY A 169 -4.93 4.17 -3.64
N GLY A 170 -5.31 3.02 -3.09
CA GLY A 170 -6.38 2.16 -3.54
C GLY A 170 -7.79 2.60 -3.13
N LEU A 171 -8.70 1.63 -3.03
CA LEU A 171 -10.13 1.86 -2.80
C LEU A 171 -10.40 2.71 -1.55
N ILE A 172 -9.78 2.38 -0.40
CA ILE A 172 -10.04 3.03 0.88
C ILE A 172 -9.53 4.48 0.86
N THR A 173 -8.34 4.70 0.31
CA THR A 173 -7.74 6.03 0.23
C THR A 173 -8.51 6.94 -0.72
N ALA A 174 -9.03 6.40 -1.83
CA ALA A 174 -9.81 7.18 -2.79
C ALA A 174 -11.19 7.59 -2.26
N ILE A 175 -11.86 6.71 -1.50
CA ILE A 175 -13.16 7.03 -0.88
C ILE A 175 -13.01 7.83 0.42
N ALA A 176 -11.81 7.91 0.99
CA ALA A 176 -11.58 8.59 2.27
C ALA A 176 -12.04 10.05 2.24
N LEU A 177 -11.73 10.80 1.19
CA LEU A 177 -12.10 12.22 1.11
C LEU A 177 -13.63 12.44 0.96
N PRO A 178 -14.34 11.75 0.04
CA PRO A 178 -15.81 11.76 0.03
C PRO A 178 -16.44 11.31 1.35
N LEU A 179 -15.85 10.31 2.01
CA LEU A 179 -16.36 9.79 3.28
C LEU A 179 -16.14 10.80 4.41
N CYS A 180 -14.99 11.49 4.44
CA CYS A 180 -14.71 12.61 5.34
C CYS A 180 -15.74 13.73 5.16
N ALA A 181 -16.09 14.07 3.91
CA ALA A 181 -17.07 15.11 3.62
C ALA A 181 -18.48 14.75 4.11
N LYS A 182 -18.87 13.47 4.06
CA LYS A 182 -20.21 13.00 4.47
C LYS A 182 -20.34 12.69 5.97
N LEU A 183 -19.37 11.98 6.54
CA LEU A 183 -19.42 11.48 7.92
C LEU A 183 -18.66 12.38 8.91
N GLY A 184 -17.85 13.29 8.40
CA GLY A 184 -17.00 14.17 9.20
C GLY A 184 -15.64 13.53 9.55
N ALA A 185 -14.62 14.38 9.64
CA ALA A 185 -13.27 13.97 9.99
C ALA A 185 -13.16 13.30 11.39
N PRO A 186 -13.82 13.79 12.46
CA PRO A 186 -13.69 13.17 13.79
C PRO A 186 -14.18 11.71 13.82
N PHE A 187 -15.28 11.41 13.12
CA PHE A 187 -15.83 10.06 13.06
C PHE A 187 -14.83 9.09 12.43
N LEU A 188 -14.25 9.47 11.28
CA LEU A 188 -13.28 8.62 10.61
C LEU A 188 -11.98 8.46 11.39
N MET A 189 -11.50 9.52 12.05
CA MET A 189 -10.33 9.42 12.92
C MET A 189 -10.56 8.42 14.05
N ILE A 190 -11.72 8.45 14.71
CA ILE A 190 -12.05 7.49 15.78
C ILE A 190 -12.12 6.07 15.21
N PHE A 191 -12.82 5.88 14.09
CA PHE A 191 -12.96 4.58 13.44
C PHE A 191 -11.61 3.95 13.09
N PHE A 192 -10.73 4.68 12.39
CA PHE A 192 -9.41 4.18 12.00
C PHE A 192 -8.47 4.01 13.21
N SER A 193 -8.61 4.83 14.25
CA SER A 193 -7.84 4.66 15.49
C SER A 193 -8.23 3.36 16.20
N ILE A 194 -9.53 3.08 16.33
CA ILE A 194 -10.03 1.82 16.90
C ILE A 194 -9.55 0.63 16.06
N ALA A 195 -9.66 0.70 14.73
CA ALA A 195 -9.18 -0.34 13.84
C ALA A 195 -7.66 -0.59 14.01
N THR A 196 -6.87 0.48 14.13
CA THR A 196 -5.42 0.38 14.36
C THR A 196 -5.10 -0.31 15.69
N VAL A 197 -5.76 0.10 16.78
CA VAL A 197 -5.57 -0.52 18.11
C VAL A 197 -6.00 -1.99 18.08
N ALA A 198 -7.11 -2.32 17.43
CA ALA A 198 -7.59 -3.68 17.29
C ALA A 198 -6.59 -4.57 16.53
N VAL A 199 -6.00 -4.07 15.44
CA VAL A 199 -4.99 -4.80 14.66
C VAL A 199 -3.69 -4.98 15.47
N ILE A 200 -3.26 -3.96 16.22
CA ILE A 200 -2.09 -4.09 17.10
C ILE A 200 -2.34 -5.13 18.19
N ALA A 201 -3.52 -5.10 18.83
CA ALA A 201 -3.90 -6.07 19.86
C ALA A 201 -3.96 -7.49 19.28
N ALA A 202 -4.63 -7.68 18.14
CA ALA A 202 -4.70 -8.95 17.46
C ALA A 202 -3.31 -9.45 17.07
N GLY A 203 -2.47 -8.61 16.46
CA GLY A 203 -1.13 -8.99 16.06
C GLY A 203 -0.27 -9.42 17.26
N ARG A 204 -0.43 -8.77 18.42
CA ARG A 204 0.26 -9.17 19.65
C ARG A 204 -0.27 -10.48 20.25
N ILE A 205 -1.57 -10.76 20.14
CA ILE A 205 -2.18 -11.99 20.69
C ILE A 205 -1.84 -13.20 19.81
N PHE A 206 -1.97 -13.05 18.49
CA PHE A 206 -1.78 -14.16 17.54
C PHE A 206 -0.30 -14.40 17.17
N PHE A 207 0.50 -13.34 17.07
CA PHE A 207 1.90 -13.41 16.64
C PHE A 207 2.88 -12.91 17.70
N GLY A 208 2.41 -12.72 18.94
CA GLY A 208 3.25 -12.35 20.07
C GLY A 208 4.45 -13.28 20.21
N PRO A 209 5.59 -12.77 20.71
CA PRO A 209 6.86 -13.47 20.65
C PRO A 209 6.72 -14.83 21.34
N VAL A 210 6.86 -15.91 20.56
CA VAL A 210 7.12 -17.24 21.10
C VAL A 210 8.35 -17.07 21.97
N ARG A 211 8.16 -17.18 23.29
CA ARG A 211 9.21 -17.07 24.29
C ARG A 211 10.31 -18.03 23.86
N LYS A 212 11.41 -17.50 23.31
CA LYS A 212 12.57 -18.28 22.90
C LYS A 212 13.02 -19.03 24.14
N ASN A 213 12.63 -20.29 24.25
CA ASN A 213 13.01 -21.12 25.36
C ASN A 213 14.53 -21.20 25.28
N ARG A 214 15.22 -20.58 26.23
CA ARG A 214 16.68 -20.68 26.37
C ARG A 214 16.96 -22.13 26.77
N SER A 215 17.06 -23.02 25.80
CA SER A 215 17.52 -24.39 26.00
C SER A 215 18.55 -24.74 24.92
N GLY A 216 19.82 -24.77 25.34
CA GLY A 216 20.98 -25.30 24.61
C GLY A 216 21.59 -24.30 23.61
N ILE A 217 22.91 -24.09 23.52
CA ILE A 217 24.09 -24.83 23.96
C ILE A 217 25.22 -23.80 24.16
N ARG A 218 26.13 -24.10 25.09
CA ARG A 218 27.40 -23.40 25.35
C ARG A 218 28.31 -23.39 24.13
#